data_AF-A0A971X7I0-F1
#
_entry.id   AF-A0A971X7I0-F1
#
_cell.length_a   1.000
_cell.length_b   1.000
_cell.length_c   1.000
_cell.angle_alpha   90.00
_cell.angle_beta   90.00
_cell.angle_gamma   90.00
#
_symmetry.space_group_name_H-M   'P 1'
#
loop_
_entity.id
_entity.type
_entity.pdbx_description
1 polymer ?
#
loop_
_entity_poly.entity_id
_entity_poly.type
_entity_poly.pdbx_seq_one_letter_code
_entity_poly.pdbx_strand_id
1 'polypeptide(L)'
;MDPKFWQVLKNTIEINLLHLIFGFPVPIIFALLLNELWYTKFKKVVQTVSYLPHFISWVVAAGIFTSILSPSTGVINIFLKNVLGMGPIHFLTIPGLFRPILVITGVWKGFGMSAVYYLAALSSIDVQLYEAAKIDGAGRLRQTWHITLPGIRNITIVLLVLQVGSLVSIGFEQIFLMYNPLLYEIGDVISTYTYRLGIEQARFSLTSAIGLTQSIVNFILVYSTNRLAKAIAGWSLW
;
A
#
# COMPACT_ATOMS: atom_id res chain seq x y z
N MET A 1 30.13 -10.42 0.10
CA MET A 1 28.88 -9.72 -0.28
C MET A 1 28.95 -8.31 0.26
N ASP A 2 28.61 -7.32 -0.56
CA ASP A 2 28.64 -5.89 -0.19
C ASP A 2 27.72 -5.63 1.02
N PRO A 3 28.21 -5.06 2.15
CA PRO A 3 27.37 -4.68 3.28
C PRO A 3 26.16 -3.82 2.89
N LYS A 4 26.29 -3.02 1.81
CA LYS A 4 25.20 -2.20 1.31
C LYS A 4 24.03 -3.03 0.78
N PHE A 5 24.31 -4.19 0.17
CA PHE A 5 23.26 -5.07 -0.34
C PHE A 5 22.32 -5.57 0.77
N TRP A 6 22.88 -5.99 1.91
CA TRP A 6 22.09 -6.48 3.04
C TRP A 6 21.23 -5.38 3.66
N GLN A 7 21.76 -4.17 3.77
CA GLN A 7 21.01 -3.00 4.22
C GLN A 7 19.82 -2.71 3.30
N VAL A 8 20.08 -2.70 1.98
CA VAL A 8 19.08 -2.41 0.96
C VAL A 8 17.99 -3.50 0.91
N LEU A 9 18.37 -4.77 1.05
CA LEU A 9 17.43 -5.89 1.17
C LEU A 9 16.55 -5.74 2.42
N LYS A 10 17.16 -5.43 3.57
CA LYS A 10 16.44 -5.20 4.83
C LYS A 10 15.43 -4.06 4.69
N ASN A 11 15.85 -2.91 4.17
CA ASN A 11 14.96 -1.77 3.94
C ASN A 11 13.81 -2.12 2.99
N THR A 12 14.10 -2.87 1.91
CA THR A 12 13.07 -3.31 0.96
C THR A 12 12.01 -4.13 1.67
N ILE A 13 12.41 -5.14 2.45
CA ILE A 13 11.49 -5.99 3.20
C ILE A 13 10.71 -5.17 4.24
N GLU A 14 11.38 -4.33 5.03
CA GLU A 14 10.73 -3.55 6.09
C GLU A 14 9.71 -2.55 5.53
N ILE A 15 10.05 -1.81 4.47
CA ILE A 15 9.13 -0.86 3.83
C ILE A 15 7.94 -1.60 3.22
N ASN A 16 8.17 -2.71 2.52
CA ASN A 16 7.11 -3.48 1.90
C ASN A 16 6.19 -4.17 2.92
N LEU A 17 6.74 -4.65 4.04
CA LEU A 17 5.93 -5.17 5.13
C LEU A 17 5.07 -4.08 5.77
N LEU A 18 5.59 -2.87 5.95
CA LEU A 18 4.77 -1.75 6.43
C LEU A 18 3.66 -1.41 5.44
N HIS A 19 3.95 -1.38 4.14
CA HIS A 19 2.93 -1.20 3.10
C HIS A 19 1.91 -2.34 3.08
N LEU A 20 2.31 -3.57 3.36
CA LEU A 20 1.38 -4.68 3.48
C LEU A 20 0.48 -4.51 4.72
N ILE A 21 1.08 -4.29 5.89
CA ILE A 21 0.36 -4.18 7.18
C ILE A 21 -0.65 -3.03 7.16
N PHE A 22 -0.29 -1.87 6.60
CA PHE A 22 -1.17 -0.70 6.59
C PHE A 22 -1.96 -0.54 5.29
N GLY A 23 -1.36 -0.88 4.15
CA GLY A 23 -1.98 -0.71 2.84
C GLY A 23 -2.95 -1.81 2.44
N PHE A 24 -2.84 -3.02 3.00
CA PHE A 24 -3.77 -4.10 2.71
C PHE A 24 -5.12 -3.98 3.46
N PRO A 25 -5.16 -3.64 4.77
CA PRO A 25 -6.44 -3.55 5.50
C PRO A 25 -7.25 -2.31 5.16
N VAL A 26 -6.61 -1.18 4.84
CA VAL A 26 -7.30 0.11 4.61
C VAL A 26 -8.35 0.04 3.48
N PRO A 27 -8.07 -0.53 2.30
CA PRO A 27 -9.07 -0.73 1.26
C PRO A 27 -10.28 -1.55 1.70
N ILE A 28 -10.07 -2.59 2.51
CA ILE A 28 -11.13 -3.47 3.03
C ILE A 28 -12.02 -2.66 3.99
N ILE A 29 -11.40 -1.99 4.96
CA ILE A 29 -12.11 -1.15 5.93
C ILE A 29 -12.90 -0.07 5.21
N PHE A 30 -12.29 0.62 4.24
CA PHE A 30 -12.95 1.64 3.44
C PHE A 30 -14.13 1.07 2.66
N ALA A 31 -13.98 -0.10 2.01
CA ALA A 31 -15.07 -0.73 1.28
C ALA A 31 -16.25 -1.11 2.18
N LEU A 32 -15.98 -1.64 3.39
CA LEU A 32 -17.01 -1.98 4.37
C LEU A 32 -17.75 -0.72 4.87
N LEU A 33 -17.02 0.33 5.25
CA LEU A 33 -17.61 1.60 5.68
C LEU A 33 -18.49 2.22 4.59
N LEU A 34 -17.99 2.20 3.35
CA LEU A 34 -18.69 2.72 2.18
C LEU A 34 -19.91 1.87 1.81
N ASN A 35 -19.88 0.57 2.11
CA ASN A 35 -21.02 -0.33 1.92
C ASN A 35 -22.18 -0.01 2.87
N GLU A 36 -21.87 0.41 4.09
CA GLU A 36 -22.89 0.79 5.09
C GLU A 36 -23.55 2.16 4.82
N LEU A 37 -23.02 2.97 3.89
CA LEU A 37 -23.63 4.26 3.56
C LEU A 37 -24.93 4.11 2.78
N TRP A 38 -26.02 4.66 3.33
CA TRP A 38 -27.34 4.63 2.71
C TRP A 38 -27.53 5.70 1.63
N TYR A 39 -26.85 6.85 1.75
CA TYR A 39 -27.03 7.97 0.84
C TYR A 39 -26.17 7.84 -0.43
N THR A 40 -26.78 7.35 -1.50
CA THR A 40 -26.12 6.98 -2.76
C THR A 40 -25.32 8.13 -3.40
N LYS A 41 -25.79 9.38 -3.32
CA LYS A 41 -25.05 10.53 -3.89
C LYS A 41 -23.73 10.77 -3.15
N PHE A 42 -23.76 10.74 -1.82
CA PHE A 42 -22.54 10.88 -1.02
C PHE A 42 -21.59 9.69 -1.23
N LYS A 43 -22.11 8.46 -1.30
CA LYS A 43 -21.31 7.28 -1.64
C LYS A 43 -20.53 7.47 -2.95
N LYS A 44 -21.20 7.96 -4.02
CA LYS A 44 -20.55 8.24 -5.31
C LYS A 44 -19.45 9.30 -5.19
N VAL A 45 -19.70 10.39 -4.46
CA VAL A 45 -18.70 11.45 -4.25
C VAL A 45 -17.47 10.91 -3.53
N VAL A 46 -17.67 10.17 -2.43
CA VAL A 46 -16.59 9.57 -1.64
C VAL A 46 -15.78 8.59 -2.49
N GLN A 47 -16.43 7.77 -3.31
CA GLN A 47 -15.76 6.89 -4.28
C GLN A 47 -14.90 7.67 -5.26
N THR A 48 -15.47 8.64 -5.98
CA THR A 48 -14.74 9.42 -6.98
C THR A 48 -13.53 10.13 -6.38
N VAL A 49 -13.69 10.79 -5.23
CA VAL A 49 -12.59 11.48 -4.54
C VAL A 49 -11.51 10.51 -4.08
N SER A 50 -11.88 9.35 -3.55
CA SER A 50 -10.92 8.36 -3.05
C SER A 50 -10.19 7.64 -4.17
N TYR A 51 -10.78 7.52 -5.36
CA TYR A 51 -10.17 6.84 -6.51
C TYR A 51 -9.24 7.75 -7.31
N LEU A 52 -9.51 9.05 -7.31
CA LEU A 52 -8.76 10.05 -8.08
C LEU A 52 -7.22 9.99 -7.87
N PRO A 53 -6.69 9.84 -6.64
CA PRO A 53 -5.25 9.78 -6.41
C PRO A 53 -4.52 8.68 -7.20
N HIS A 54 -5.21 7.59 -7.51
CA HIS A 54 -4.63 6.48 -8.26
C HIS A 54 -4.13 6.91 -9.64
N PHE A 55 -4.83 7.85 -10.29
CA PHE A 55 -4.52 8.31 -11.64
C PHE A 55 -3.41 9.37 -11.69
N ILE A 56 -2.99 9.93 -10.55
CA ILE A 56 -1.93 10.94 -10.49
C ILE A 56 -0.56 10.25 -10.64
N SER A 57 0.33 10.67 -11.53
CA SER A 57 1.67 10.02 -11.62
C SER A 57 2.46 10.17 -10.31
N TRP A 58 3.40 9.25 -10.05
CA TRP A 58 4.26 9.37 -8.86
C TRP A 58 5.10 10.64 -8.86
N VAL A 59 5.51 11.15 -10.02
CA VAL A 59 6.22 12.44 -10.16
C VAL A 59 5.37 13.59 -9.61
N VAL A 60 4.10 13.68 -10.00
CA VAL A 60 3.19 14.72 -9.52
C VAL A 60 2.87 14.52 -8.04
N ALA A 61 2.59 13.28 -7.62
CA ALA A 61 2.30 12.96 -6.22
C ALA A 61 3.48 13.33 -5.31
N ALA A 62 4.71 13.00 -5.69
CA ALA A 62 5.91 13.37 -4.96
C ALA A 62 6.05 14.90 -4.86
N GLY A 63 5.81 15.63 -5.96
CA GLY A 63 5.80 17.11 -5.95
C GLY A 63 4.75 17.71 -5.00
N ILE A 64 3.56 17.13 -4.94
CA ILE A 64 2.50 17.53 -4.00
C ILE A 64 2.97 17.29 -2.57
N PHE A 65 3.47 16.09 -2.25
CA PHE A 65 3.89 15.76 -0.89
C PHE A 65 5.14 16.50 -0.43
N THR A 66 6.13 16.71 -1.30
CA THR A 66 7.31 17.55 -0.98
C THR A 66 6.90 18.99 -0.70
N SER A 67 5.92 19.53 -1.44
CA SER A 67 5.35 20.85 -1.19
C SER A 67 4.60 20.92 0.14
N ILE A 68 3.75 19.92 0.44
CA ILE A 68 3.00 19.82 1.70
C ILE A 68 3.94 19.70 2.91
N LEU A 69 5.05 18.95 2.76
CA LEU A 69 6.05 18.68 3.79
C LEU A 69 7.19 19.70 3.83
N SER A 70 7.12 20.77 3.03
CA SER A 70 8.15 21.80 2.99
C SER A 70 8.31 22.49 4.37
N PRO A 71 9.54 22.71 4.86
CA PRO A 71 9.79 23.38 6.13
C PRO A 71 9.36 24.85 6.14
N SER A 72 9.44 25.54 5.01
CA SER A 72 9.17 26.98 4.90
C SER A 72 7.74 27.30 4.44
N THR A 73 7.22 26.52 3.49
CA THR A 73 5.95 26.80 2.80
C THR A 73 4.91 25.71 2.96
N GLY A 74 5.27 24.59 3.61
CA GLY A 74 4.41 23.42 3.71
C GLY A 74 3.23 23.65 4.63
N VAL A 75 2.03 23.27 4.17
CA VAL A 75 0.79 23.44 4.92
C VAL A 75 0.85 22.78 6.30
N ILE A 76 1.56 21.64 6.42
CA ILE A 76 1.73 20.95 7.70
C ILE A 76 2.57 21.80 8.66
N ASN A 77 3.70 22.34 8.21
CA ASN A 77 4.54 23.19 9.05
C ASN A 77 3.87 24.52 9.40
N ILE A 78 3.13 25.12 8.47
CA ILE A 78 2.33 26.32 8.74
C ILE A 78 1.29 26.04 9.83
N PHE A 79 0.59 24.90 9.74
CA PHE A 79 -0.36 24.47 10.77
C PHE A 79 0.33 24.24 12.13
N LEU A 80 1.43 23.49 12.16
CA LEU A 80 2.19 23.21 13.39
C LEU A 80 2.70 24.50 14.05
N LYS A 81 3.18 25.46 13.25
CA LYS A 81 3.63 26.76 13.75
C LYS A 81 2.47 27.59 14.31
N ASN A 82 1.38 27.72 13.56
CA ASN A 82 0.29 28.63 13.91
C ASN A 82 -0.61 28.09 15.04
N VAL A 83 -0.77 26.77 15.12
CA VAL A 83 -1.69 26.14 16.10
C VAL A 83 -0.95 25.60 17.32
N LEU A 84 0.26 25.05 17.14
CA LEU A 84 1.02 24.42 18.24
C LEU A 84 2.25 25.21 18.66
N GLY A 85 2.56 26.33 17.99
CA GLY A 85 3.75 27.14 18.29
C GLY A 85 5.09 26.42 18.02
N MET A 86 5.06 25.32 17.26
CA MET A 86 6.25 24.50 17.01
C MET A 86 7.13 25.08 15.90
N GLY A 87 8.44 24.84 15.99
CA GLY A 87 9.38 25.15 14.92
C GLY A 87 9.17 24.28 13.67
N PRO A 88 9.69 24.70 12.51
CA PRO A 88 9.52 23.96 11.26
C PRO A 88 10.23 22.60 11.32
N ILE A 89 9.53 21.54 10.92
CA ILE A 89 10.05 20.18 10.84
C ILE A 89 10.51 19.89 9.41
N HIS A 90 11.76 19.47 9.27
CA HIS A 90 12.33 19.04 8.00
C HIS A 90 12.00 17.55 7.74
N PHE A 91 10.73 17.24 7.49
CA PHE A 91 10.19 15.88 7.41
C PHE A 91 11.02 14.91 6.53
N LEU A 92 11.44 15.37 5.35
CA LEU A 92 12.21 14.55 4.40
C LEU A 92 13.71 14.47 4.69
N THR A 93 14.16 14.95 5.85
CA THR A 93 15.56 14.82 6.30
C THR A 93 15.69 13.96 7.55
N ILE A 94 14.57 13.63 8.20
CA ILE A 94 14.52 12.87 9.45
C ILE A 94 14.28 11.40 9.12
N PRO A 95 15.26 10.50 9.38
CA PRO A 95 15.10 9.09 9.04
C PRO A 95 13.85 8.45 9.66
N GLY A 96 13.58 8.71 10.94
CA GLY A 96 12.42 8.13 11.64
C GLY A 96 11.05 8.45 11.02
N LEU A 97 10.94 9.52 10.23
CA LEU A 97 9.69 9.93 9.59
C LEU A 97 9.53 9.42 8.16
N PHE A 98 10.61 8.99 7.51
CA PHE A 98 10.56 8.67 6.08
C PHE A 98 9.68 7.46 5.78
N ARG A 99 9.81 6.36 6.53
CA ARG A 99 8.99 5.16 6.32
C ARG A 99 7.49 5.42 6.55
N PRO A 100 7.07 6.09 7.65
CA PRO A 100 5.69 6.54 7.79
C PRO A 100 5.18 7.39 6.62
N ILE A 101 5.99 8.32 6.12
CA ILE A 101 5.64 9.15 4.96
C ILE A 101 5.41 8.27 3.72
N LEU A 102 6.30 7.31 3.44
CA LEU A 102 6.13 6.37 2.33
C LEU A 102 4.82 5.58 2.46
N VAL A 103 4.53 5.04 3.64
CA VAL A 103 3.29 4.29 3.89
C VAL A 103 2.06 5.17 3.67
N ILE A 104 2.00 6.35 4.29
CA ILE A 104 0.85 7.25 4.20
C ILE A 104 0.59 7.68 2.75
N THR A 105 1.65 8.07 2.04
CA THR A 105 1.52 8.54 0.65
C THR A 105 1.16 7.40 -0.31
N GLY A 106 1.70 6.20 -0.08
CA GLY A 106 1.32 5.01 -0.85
C GLY A 106 -0.12 4.55 -0.58
N VAL A 107 -0.56 4.57 0.69
CA VAL A 107 -1.95 4.30 1.06
C VAL A 107 -2.85 5.32 0.39
N TRP A 108 -2.62 6.62 0.57
CA TRP A 108 -3.40 7.70 -0.03
C TRP A 108 -3.57 7.52 -1.54
N LYS A 109 -2.49 7.13 -2.24
CA LYS A 109 -2.51 6.96 -3.68
C LYS A 109 -3.27 5.71 -4.13
N GLY A 110 -3.17 4.60 -3.38
CA GLY A 110 -3.63 3.29 -3.82
C GLY A 110 -4.99 2.84 -3.27
N PHE A 111 -5.34 3.24 -2.05
CA PHE A 111 -6.37 2.53 -1.28
C PHE A 111 -7.75 2.55 -1.94
N GLY A 112 -8.12 3.68 -2.55
CA GLY A 112 -9.41 3.83 -3.20
C GLY A 112 -9.57 2.89 -4.40
N MET A 113 -8.55 2.79 -5.25
CA MET A 113 -8.58 1.85 -6.39
C MET A 113 -8.64 0.40 -5.90
N SER A 114 -7.85 0.05 -4.89
CA SER A 114 -7.91 -1.29 -4.27
C SER A 114 -9.28 -1.61 -3.70
N ALA A 115 -9.98 -0.61 -3.15
CA ALA A 115 -11.33 -0.78 -2.61
C ALA A 115 -12.39 -1.13 -3.67
N VAL A 116 -12.16 -0.79 -4.95
CA VAL A 116 -13.07 -1.12 -6.05
C VAL A 116 -13.28 -2.63 -6.15
N TYR A 117 -12.21 -3.42 -6.03
CA TYR A 117 -12.28 -4.88 -6.07
C TYR A 117 -13.17 -5.44 -4.95
N TYR A 118 -13.03 -4.88 -3.73
CA TYR A 118 -13.84 -5.29 -2.59
C TYR A 118 -15.30 -4.86 -2.75
N LEU A 119 -15.56 -3.65 -3.23
CA LEU A 119 -16.93 -3.17 -3.49
C LEU A 119 -17.64 -3.98 -4.57
N ALA A 120 -16.92 -4.41 -5.61
CA ALA A 120 -17.45 -5.31 -6.63
C ALA A 120 -17.82 -6.67 -6.02
N ALA A 121 -16.94 -7.25 -5.19
CA ALA A 121 -17.22 -8.50 -4.49
C ALA A 121 -18.41 -8.37 -3.52
N LEU A 122 -18.49 -7.28 -2.76
CA LEU A 122 -19.62 -7.01 -1.85
C LEU A 122 -20.95 -6.96 -2.60
N SER A 123 -20.96 -6.38 -3.80
CA SER A 123 -22.15 -6.29 -4.64
C SER A 123 -22.61 -7.65 -5.21
N SER A 124 -21.76 -8.68 -5.14
CA SER A 124 -22.08 -10.04 -5.59
C SER A 124 -22.63 -10.95 -4.48
N ILE A 125 -22.62 -10.50 -3.23
CA ILE A 125 -23.17 -11.27 -2.10
C ILE A 125 -24.69 -11.26 -2.17
N ASP A 126 -25.33 -12.42 -2.04
CA ASP A 126 -26.78 -12.56 -2.04
C ASP A 126 -27.42 -11.75 -0.90
N VAL A 127 -28.37 -10.89 -1.28
CA VAL A 127 -29.11 -10.02 -0.36
C VAL A 127 -29.96 -10.85 0.61
N GLN A 128 -30.43 -12.04 0.20
CA GLN A 128 -31.25 -12.92 1.05
C GLN A 128 -30.52 -13.35 2.33
N LEU A 129 -29.20 -13.47 2.29
CA LEU A 129 -28.39 -13.78 3.48
C LEU A 129 -28.50 -12.68 4.55
N TYR A 130 -28.51 -11.41 4.13
CA TYR A 130 -28.63 -10.27 5.03
C TYR A 130 -30.05 -10.13 5.58
N GLU A 131 -31.06 -10.41 4.76
CA GLU A 131 -32.47 -10.39 5.17
C GLU A 131 -32.76 -11.49 6.19
N ALA A 132 -32.34 -12.73 5.92
CA ALA A 132 -32.46 -13.86 6.85
C ALA A 132 -31.77 -13.56 8.19
N ALA A 133 -30.53 -13.08 8.15
CA ALA A 133 -29.81 -12.71 9.37
C ALA A 133 -30.49 -11.59 10.16
N LYS A 134 -31.17 -10.64 9.49
CA LYS A 134 -31.94 -9.59 10.15
C LYS A 134 -33.18 -10.16 10.85
N ILE A 135 -33.85 -11.15 10.25
CA ILE A 135 -34.98 -11.88 10.87
C ILE A 135 -34.50 -12.62 12.13
N ASP A 136 -33.30 -13.20 12.10
CA ASP A 136 -32.66 -13.87 13.24
C ASP A 136 -32.09 -12.88 14.29
N GLY A 137 -32.33 -11.58 14.14
CA GLY A 137 -31.87 -10.55 15.09
C GLY A 137 -30.37 -10.23 15.01
N ALA A 138 -29.68 -10.60 13.93
CA ALA A 138 -28.29 -10.25 13.73
C ALA A 138 -28.15 -8.77 13.36
N GLY A 139 -27.53 -7.99 14.25
CA GLY A 139 -27.14 -6.60 13.97
C GLY A 139 -26.01 -6.49 12.94
N ARG A 140 -25.70 -5.25 12.52
CA ARG A 140 -24.73 -4.96 11.44
C ARG A 140 -23.37 -5.62 11.65
N LEU A 141 -22.80 -5.51 12.85
CA LEU A 141 -21.51 -6.16 13.16
C LEU A 141 -21.57 -7.67 12.96
N ARG A 142 -22.63 -8.35 13.42
CA ARG A 142 -22.77 -9.80 13.23
C ARG A 142 -22.86 -10.16 11.74
N GLN A 143 -23.59 -9.38 10.96
CA GLN A 143 -23.66 -9.54 9.50
C GLN A 143 -22.28 -9.33 8.85
N THR A 144 -21.53 -8.31 9.28
CA THR A 144 -20.16 -8.08 8.77
C THR A 144 -19.25 -9.28 9.03
N TRP A 145 -19.25 -9.82 10.24
CA TRP A 145 -18.39 -10.93 10.63
C TRP A 145 -18.76 -12.27 9.98
N HIS A 146 -20.06 -12.56 9.82
CA HIS A 146 -20.53 -13.89 9.41
C HIS A 146 -20.99 -13.99 7.96
N ILE A 147 -21.26 -12.85 7.30
CA ILE A 147 -21.73 -12.81 5.90
C ILE A 147 -20.73 -12.03 5.06
N THR A 148 -20.47 -10.78 5.43
CA THR A 148 -19.71 -9.85 4.58
C THR A 148 -18.25 -10.24 4.43
N LEU A 149 -17.53 -10.43 5.54
CA LEU A 149 -16.12 -10.83 5.53
C LEU A 149 -15.90 -12.21 4.89
N PRO A 150 -16.71 -13.25 5.20
CA PRO A 150 -16.65 -14.52 4.48
C PRO A 150 -16.97 -14.38 2.98
N GLY A 151 -17.94 -13.53 2.61
CA GLY A 151 -18.34 -13.31 1.23
C GLY A 151 -17.25 -12.68 0.36
N ILE A 152 -16.40 -11.82 0.93
CA ILE A 152 -15.25 -11.21 0.21
C ILE A 152 -13.93 -11.96 0.40
N ARG A 153 -13.95 -13.12 1.07
CA ARG A 153 -12.74 -13.87 1.41
C ARG A 153 -11.89 -14.21 0.19
N ASN A 154 -12.53 -14.66 -0.90
CA ASN A 154 -11.82 -15.10 -2.10
C ASN A 154 -11.03 -13.95 -2.75
N ILE A 155 -11.67 -12.79 -2.95
CA ILE A 155 -10.97 -11.62 -3.51
C ILE A 155 -9.89 -11.10 -2.55
N THR A 156 -10.12 -11.19 -1.24
CA THR A 156 -9.13 -10.82 -0.22
C THR A 156 -7.86 -11.66 -0.34
N ILE A 157 -8.01 -12.97 -0.51
CA ILE A 157 -6.90 -13.91 -0.69
C ILE A 157 -6.17 -13.66 -2.01
N VAL A 158 -6.90 -13.44 -3.12
CA VAL A 158 -6.30 -13.07 -4.42
C VAL A 158 -5.38 -11.89 -4.27
N LEU A 159 -5.92 -10.78 -3.73
CA LEU A 159 -5.18 -9.53 -3.62
C LEU A 159 -4.01 -9.66 -2.66
N LEU A 160 -4.15 -10.45 -1.58
CA LEU A 160 -3.06 -10.73 -0.66
C LEU A 160 -1.91 -11.48 -1.36
N VAL A 161 -2.21 -12.54 -2.12
CA VAL A 161 -1.18 -13.32 -2.84
C VAL A 161 -0.44 -12.44 -3.84
N LEU A 162 -1.16 -11.61 -4.60
CA LEU A 162 -0.55 -10.68 -5.56
C LEU A 162 0.32 -9.62 -4.87
N GLN A 163 -0.13 -9.11 -3.73
CA GLN A 163 0.63 -8.10 -2.98
C GLN A 163 1.87 -8.70 -2.30
N VAL A 164 1.79 -9.92 -1.76
CA VAL A 164 2.94 -10.64 -1.20
C VAL A 164 3.96 -10.96 -2.29
N GLY A 165 3.49 -11.30 -3.49
CA GLY A 165 4.33 -11.59 -4.65
C GLY A 165 5.18 -10.43 -5.14
N SER A 166 4.86 -9.21 -4.74
CA SER A 166 5.52 -7.99 -5.19
C SER A 166 6.35 -7.31 -4.09
N LEU A 167 6.47 -7.92 -2.90
CA LEU A 167 7.18 -7.37 -1.74
C LEU A 167 8.67 -7.07 -1.98
N VAL A 168 9.31 -7.68 -2.98
CA VAL A 168 10.74 -7.47 -3.26
C VAL A 168 10.95 -6.45 -4.39
N SER A 169 9.88 -5.86 -4.94
CA SER A 169 9.95 -5.05 -6.17
C SER A 169 9.21 -3.72 -6.15
N ILE A 170 8.37 -3.43 -5.14
CA ILE A 170 7.58 -2.20 -5.09
C ILE A 170 8.39 -1.01 -4.56
N GLY A 171 8.03 0.19 -5.04
CA GLY A 171 8.36 1.45 -4.38
C GLY A 171 9.44 2.29 -5.06
N PHE A 172 9.95 1.88 -6.23
CA PHE A 172 11.02 2.61 -6.92
C PHE A 172 10.70 4.09 -7.12
N GLU A 173 9.65 4.41 -7.87
CA GLU A 173 9.35 5.80 -8.26
C GLU A 173 9.12 6.69 -7.04
N GLN A 174 8.27 6.24 -6.12
CA GLN A 174 7.97 6.96 -4.88
C GLN A 174 9.23 7.26 -4.06
N ILE A 175 10.04 6.24 -3.79
CA ILE A 175 11.25 6.37 -2.97
C ILE A 175 12.26 7.24 -3.71
N PHE A 176 12.51 6.95 -4.98
CA PHE A 176 13.47 7.67 -5.81
C PHE A 176 13.18 9.17 -5.88
N LEU A 177 11.90 9.55 -5.97
CA LEU A 177 11.48 10.95 -6.07
C LEU A 177 11.49 11.71 -4.73
N MET A 178 11.49 11.01 -3.60
CA MET A 178 11.33 11.63 -2.27
C MET A 178 12.54 11.43 -1.34
N TYR A 179 13.43 10.48 -1.64
CA TYR A 179 14.63 10.23 -0.85
C TYR A 179 15.77 11.19 -1.19
N ASN A 180 16.76 11.27 -0.31
CA ASN A 180 17.99 12.04 -0.49
C ASN A 180 19.11 11.36 0.31
N PRO A 181 20.38 11.81 0.21
CA PRO A 181 21.52 11.13 0.86
C PRO A 181 21.35 10.91 2.38
N LEU A 182 20.65 11.80 3.09
CA LEU A 182 20.39 11.65 4.53
C LEU A 182 19.46 10.48 4.85
N LEU A 183 18.68 10.03 3.86
CA LEU A 183 17.71 8.94 3.99
C LEU A 183 18.21 7.61 3.41
N TYR A 184 19.41 7.56 2.80
CA TYR A 184 19.93 6.35 2.15
C TYR A 184 20.14 5.18 3.10
N GLU A 185 20.31 5.46 4.40
CA GLU A 185 20.50 4.42 5.39
C GLU A 185 19.23 3.57 5.56
N ILE A 186 18.07 4.21 5.53
CA ILE A 186 16.78 3.61 5.90
C ILE A 186 15.79 3.48 4.74
N GLY A 187 16.05 4.19 3.65
CA GLY A 187 15.15 4.38 2.53
C GLY A 187 15.65 3.83 1.22
N ASP A 188 16.94 3.51 1.09
CA ASP A 188 17.49 2.88 -0.11
C ASP A 188 17.02 1.42 -0.18
N VAL A 189 16.37 1.06 -1.29
CA VAL A 189 15.76 -0.25 -1.56
C VAL A 189 16.37 -0.88 -2.80
N ILE A 190 16.11 -2.17 -3.05
CA ILE A 190 16.80 -2.91 -4.11
C ILE A 190 16.61 -2.21 -5.45
N SER A 191 15.42 -1.68 -5.73
CA SER A 191 15.13 -0.98 -6.98
C SER A 191 15.89 0.33 -7.15
N THR A 192 16.10 1.13 -6.09
CA THR A 192 16.91 2.36 -6.16
C THR A 192 18.39 2.04 -6.25
N TYR A 193 18.85 1.01 -5.56
CA TYR A 193 20.22 0.52 -5.63
C TYR A 193 20.55 -0.07 -7.01
N THR A 194 19.67 -0.88 -7.59
CA THR A 194 19.87 -1.41 -8.95
C THR A 194 19.83 -0.31 -10.00
N TYR A 195 18.93 0.66 -9.89
CA TYR A 195 18.95 1.83 -10.78
C TYR A 195 20.31 2.54 -10.74
N ARG A 196 20.84 2.81 -9.54
CA ARG A 196 22.14 3.46 -9.35
C ARG A 196 23.28 2.67 -9.96
N LEU A 197 23.32 1.35 -9.71
CA LEU A 197 24.37 0.48 -10.26
C LEU A 197 24.27 0.35 -11.79
N GLY A 198 23.06 0.18 -12.33
CA GLY A 198 22.85 -0.13 -13.74
C GLY A 198 22.92 1.08 -14.64
N ILE A 199 22.31 2.19 -14.21
CA ILE A 199 22.20 3.40 -15.02
C ILE A 199 23.33 4.38 -14.70
N GLU A 200 23.54 4.73 -13.43
CA GLU A 200 24.56 5.73 -13.06
C GLU A 200 25.99 5.17 -13.17
N GLN A 201 26.18 3.88 -12.86
CA GLN A 201 27.51 3.24 -12.86
C GLN A 201 27.74 2.28 -14.03
N ALA A 202 26.78 2.15 -14.96
CA ALA A 202 26.84 1.27 -16.13
C ALA A 202 27.14 -0.22 -15.83
N ARG A 203 26.77 -0.72 -14.63
CA ARG A 203 27.00 -2.11 -14.21
C ARG A 203 25.85 -3.04 -14.59
N PHE A 204 25.58 -3.16 -15.89
CA PHE A 204 24.43 -3.90 -16.42
C PHE A 204 24.39 -5.39 -16.04
N SER A 205 25.55 -6.06 -16.02
CA SER A 205 25.64 -7.48 -15.66
C SER A 205 25.17 -7.75 -14.24
N LEU A 206 25.61 -6.92 -13.29
CA LEU A 206 25.23 -7.02 -11.88
C LEU A 206 23.75 -6.72 -11.68
N THR A 207 23.20 -5.70 -12.35
CA THR A 207 21.77 -5.37 -12.24
C THR A 207 20.87 -6.43 -12.84
N SER A 208 21.26 -7.05 -13.95
CA SER A 208 20.53 -8.17 -14.54
C SER A 208 20.49 -9.38 -13.61
N ALA A 209 21.60 -9.68 -12.93
CA ALA A 209 21.65 -10.76 -11.94
C ALA A 209 20.74 -10.50 -10.73
N ILE A 210 20.72 -9.25 -10.23
CA ILE A 210 19.83 -8.84 -9.14
C ILE A 210 18.36 -8.97 -9.59
N GLY A 211 18.00 -8.48 -10.77
CA GLY A 211 16.64 -8.56 -11.30
C GLY A 211 16.16 -10.01 -11.48
N LEU A 212 17.03 -10.90 -11.96
CA LEU A 212 16.71 -12.34 -12.08
C LEU A 212 16.49 -12.97 -10.70
N THR A 213 17.32 -12.63 -9.71
CA THR A 213 17.17 -13.12 -8.34
C THR A 213 15.87 -12.60 -7.72
N GLN A 214 15.52 -11.33 -7.90
CA GLN A 214 14.23 -10.77 -7.45
C GLN A 214 13.06 -11.52 -8.07
N SER A 215 13.13 -11.84 -9.37
CA SER A 215 12.08 -12.57 -10.08
C SER A 215 11.86 -13.97 -9.52
N ILE A 216 12.96 -14.69 -9.21
CA ILE A 216 12.91 -16.00 -8.56
C ILE A 216 12.30 -15.89 -7.16
N VAL A 217 12.74 -14.93 -6.35
CA VAL A 217 12.22 -14.73 -4.99
C VAL A 217 10.73 -14.39 -5.01
N ASN A 218 10.31 -13.46 -5.89
CA ASN A 218 8.90 -13.13 -6.08
C ASN A 218 8.08 -14.36 -6.48
N PHE A 219 8.58 -15.18 -7.41
CA PHE A 219 7.93 -16.42 -7.81
C PHE A 219 7.75 -17.38 -6.63
N ILE A 220 8.79 -17.58 -5.81
CA ILE A 220 8.74 -18.42 -4.61
C ILE A 220 7.72 -17.86 -3.60
N LEU A 221 7.69 -16.54 -3.39
CA LEU A 221 6.74 -15.88 -2.50
C LEU A 221 5.30 -16.06 -2.97
N VAL A 222 5.02 -15.80 -4.24
CA VAL A 222 3.68 -16.02 -4.83
C VAL A 222 3.28 -17.49 -4.68
N TYR A 223 4.14 -18.41 -5.10
CA TYR A 223 3.85 -19.84 -5.09
C TYR A 223 3.56 -20.36 -3.68
N SER A 224 4.40 -19.97 -2.71
CA SER A 224 4.25 -20.36 -1.30
C SER A 224 2.97 -19.78 -0.71
N THR A 225 2.69 -18.51 -0.97
CA THR A 225 1.48 -17.84 -0.47
C THR A 225 0.22 -18.44 -1.09
N ASN A 226 0.23 -18.76 -2.38
CA ASN A 226 -0.88 -19.44 -3.05
C ASN A 226 -1.12 -20.85 -2.49
N ARG A 227 -0.05 -21.61 -2.19
CA ARG A 227 -0.20 -22.92 -1.53
C ARG A 227 -0.78 -22.81 -0.12
N LEU A 228 -0.31 -21.85 0.67
CA LEU A 228 -0.85 -21.59 2.01
C LEU A 228 -2.32 -21.17 1.95
N ALA A 229 -2.66 -20.30 1.00
CA ALA A 229 -4.04 -19.91 0.74
C ALA A 229 -4.93 -21.13 0.42
N LYS A 230 -4.47 -22.04 -0.45
CA LYS A 230 -5.20 -23.28 -0.76
C LYS A 230 -5.44 -24.14 0.48
N ALA A 231 -4.40 -24.32 1.30
CA ALA A 231 -4.45 -25.18 2.48
C ALA A 231 -5.37 -24.62 3.59
N ILE A 232 -5.32 -23.30 3.82
CA ILE A 232 -6.04 -22.64 4.92
C ILE A 232 -7.46 -22.24 4.49
N ALA A 233 -7.63 -21.86 3.23
CA ALA A 233 -8.86 -21.27 2.73
C ALA A 233 -9.63 -22.08 1.71
N GLY A 234 -9.10 -23.21 1.25
CA GLY A 234 -9.75 -24.04 0.23
C GLY A 234 -9.86 -23.34 -1.13
N TRP A 235 -9.15 -22.22 -1.31
CA TRP A 235 -9.20 -21.39 -2.51
C TRP A 235 -7.78 -21.04 -2.97
N SER A 236 -7.52 -21.12 -4.27
CA SER A 236 -6.24 -20.77 -4.90
C SER A 236 -6.46 -20.05 -6.22
N LEU A 237 -5.45 -19.27 -6.64
CA LEU A 237 -5.45 -18.58 -7.95
C LEU A 237 -5.49 -19.56 -9.13
N TRP A 238 -4.93 -20.76 -8.94
CA TRP A 238 -4.90 -21.89 -9.85
C TRP A 238 -4.85 -23.21 -9.08
#